data_AF-A0A9D9WIQ1-F1
#
_entry.id   AF-A0A9D9WIQ1-F1
#
_cell.length_a   1.000
_cell.length_b   1.000
_cell.length_c   1.000
_cell.angle_alpha   90.00
_cell.angle_beta   90.00
_cell.angle_gamma   90.00
#
_symmetry.space_group_name_H-M   'P 1'
#
loop_
_entity.id
_entity.type
_entity.pdbx_description
1 polymer ?
#
loop_
_entity_poly.entity_id
_entity_poly.type
_entity_poly.pdbx_seq_one_letter_code
_entity_poly.pdbx_strand_id
1 'polypeptide(L)' 'MKIEEVLAEADKALYSLKIEDAIIYLETALEINPNNIEALIKLSKIALTRDEKVKALEYIEKTENLDSESMELLFERA' A
#
# COMPACT_ATOMS: atom_id res chain seq x y z
N MET A 1 -12.80 1.89 -11.69
CA MET A 1 -12.25 0.58 -11.28
C MET A 1 -12.53 0.38 -9.81
N LYS A 2 -12.82 -0.84 -9.38
CA LYS A 2 -12.88 -1.14 -7.95
C LYS A 2 -11.48 -1.41 -7.44
N ILE A 3 -11.16 -0.95 -6.23
CA ILE A 3 -9.83 -1.15 -5.64
C ILE A 3 -9.44 -2.64 -5.55
N GLU A 4 -10.40 -3.50 -5.24
CA GLU A 4 -10.21 -4.95 -5.17
C GLU A 4 -9.72 -5.56 -6.50
N GLU A 5 -10.24 -5.07 -7.63
CA GLU A 5 -9.84 -5.54 -8.98
C GLU A 5 -8.40 -5.13 -9.27
N VAL A 6 -8.02 -3.91 -8.89
CA VAL A 6 -6.67 -3.37 -9.10
C VAL A 6 -5.65 -4.10 -8.23
N LEU A 7 -5.99 -4.40 -6.98
CA LEU A 7 -5.14 -5.17 -6.07
C LEU A 7 -4.94 -6.62 -6.57
N ALA A 8 -5.97 -7.24 -7.14
CA ALA A 8 -5.86 -8.57 -7.72
C ALA A 8 -4.90 -8.60 -8.93
N GLU A 9 -4.92 -7.57 -9.79
CA GLU A 9 -3.96 -7.46 -10.89
C GLU A 9 -2.54 -7.17 -10.39
N ALA A 10 -2.39 -6.38 -9.32
CA ALA A 10 -1.09 -6.18 -8.66
C ALA A 10 -0.50 -7.51 -8.17
N ASP A 11 -1.30 -8.36 -7.52
CA ASP A 11 -0.84 -9.67 -7.03
C ASP A 11 -0.45 -10.62 -8.16
N LYS A 12 -1.22 -10.62 -9.24
CA LYS A 12 -0.90 -11.40 -10.43
C LYS A 12 0.39 -10.93 -11.10
N ALA A 13 0.62 -9.61 -11.15
CA ALA A 13 1.87 -9.04 -11.65
C ALA A 13 3.07 -9.41 -10.77
N LEU A 14 2.93 -9.35 -9.43
CA LEU A 14 3.94 -9.80 -8.47
C LEU A 14 4.27 -11.29 -8.64
N TYR A 15 3.26 -12.15 -8.77
CA TYR A 15 3.45 -13.58 -9.04
C TYR A 15 4.17 -13.84 -10.36
N SER A 16 3.91 -13.00 -11.37
CA SER A 16 4.54 -13.08 -12.68
C SER A 16 5.92 -12.40 -12.74
N LEU A 17 6.46 -11.95 -11.60
CA LEU A 17 7.72 -11.20 -11.48
C LEU A 17 7.75 -9.88 -12.28
N LYS A 18 6.59 -9.35 -12.64
CA LYS A 18 6.45 -8.05 -13.31
C LYS A 18 6.31 -6.95 -12.27
N ILE A 19 7.44 -6.59 -11.66
CA ILE A 19 7.46 -5.66 -10.52
C ILE A 19 6.98 -4.26 -10.94
N GLU A 20 7.30 -3.82 -12.14
CA GLU A 20 6.90 -2.50 -12.66
C GLU A 20 5.39 -2.42 -12.87
N ASP A 21 4.78 -3.45 -13.46
CA ASP A 21 3.32 -3.54 -13.62
C ASP A 21 2.64 -3.56 -12.24
N ALA A 22 3.19 -4.34 -11.30
CA ALA A 22 2.66 -4.39 -9.93
C ALA A 22 2.67 -3.02 -9.26
N ILE A 23 3.74 -2.24 -9.41
CA ILE A 23 3.82 -0.88 -8.86
C ILE A 23 2.72 -0.01 -9.45
N ILE A 24 2.52 -0.02 -10.77
CA ILE A 24 1.47 0.77 -11.44
C ILE A 24 0.10 0.44 -10.86
N TYR A 25 -0.21 -0.84 -10.70
CA TYR A 25 -1.48 -1.26 -10.10
C TYR A 25 -1.59 -0.81 -8.63
N LEU A 26 -0.53 -0.95 -7.83
CA LEU A 26 -0.55 -0.52 -6.43
C LEU A 26 -0.69 1.00 -6.27
N GLU A 27 -0.03 1.79 -7.11
CA GLU A 27 -0.19 3.24 -7.17
C GLU A 27 -1.62 3.62 -7.56
N THR A 28 -2.19 2.94 -8.56
CA THR A 28 -3.60 3.10 -8.93
C THR A 28 -4.54 2.77 -7.76
N ALA A 29 -4.22 1.73 -6.97
CA ALA A 29 -4.99 1.40 -5.77
C ALA A 29 -4.93 2.52 -4.72
N LEU A 30 -3.78 3.19 -4.57
CA LEU A 30 -3.63 4.36 -3.71
C LEU A 30 -4.31 5.62 -4.26
N GLU A 31 -4.46 5.77 -5.57
CA GLU A 31 -5.28 6.86 -6.14
C GLU A 31 -6.77 6.67 -5.81
N ILE A 32 -7.25 5.42 -5.78
CA ILE A 32 -8.64 5.09 -5.43
C ILE A 32 -8.87 5.21 -3.91
N ASN A 33 -7.94 4.68 -3.12
CA ASN A 33 -7.95 4.80 -1.66
C ASN A 33 -6.53 5.10 -1.17
N PRO A 34 -6.22 6.37 -0.87
CA PRO A 34 -4.89 6.80 -0.39
C PRO A 34 -4.43 6.09 0.88
N ASN A 35 -5.38 5.56 1.65
CA ASN A 35 -5.16 4.93 2.94
C ASN A 35 -5.25 3.40 2.87
N ASN A 36 -5.13 2.81 1.67
CA ASN A 36 -5.16 1.37 1.53
C ASN A 36 -3.87 0.74 2.09
N ILE A 37 -3.99 0.14 3.29
CA ILE A 37 -2.89 -0.47 4.03
C ILE A 37 -2.20 -1.57 3.19
N GLU A 38 -2.97 -2.38 2.47
CA GLU A 38 -2.42 -3.47 1.66
C GLU A 38 -1.51 -2.96 0.54
N ALA A 39 -1.93 -1.91 -0.17
CA ALA A 39 -1.14 -1.29 -1.24
C ALA A 39 0.14 -0.65 -0.68
N LEU A 40 0.04 0.07 0.45
CA LEU A 40 1.20 0.66 1.14
C LEU A 40 2.21 -0.40 1.58
N ILE A 41 1.76 -1.52 2.15
CA ILE A 41 2.63 -2.63 2.56
C ILE A 41 3.32 -3.29 1.36
N LYS A 42 2.59 -3.50 0.25
CA LYS A 42 3.18 -4.10 -0.95
C LYS A 42 4.21 -3.17 -1.58
N LEU A 43 3.93 -1.87 -1.68
CA LEU A 43 4.89 -0.87 -2.17
C LEU A 43 6.11 -0.73 -1.26
N SER A 44 5.95 -0.77 0.06
CA SER A 44 7.08 -0.70 0.99
C SER A 44 8.03 -1.90 0.81
N LYS A 45 7.48 -3.11 0.66
CA LYS A 45 8.27 -4.32 0.37
C LYS A 45 9.04 -4.19 -0.94
N ILE A 46 8.40 -3.69 -2.00
CA ILE A 46 9.06 -3.48 -3.31
C ILE A 46 10.16 -2.41 -3.20
N ALA A 47 9.92 -1.33 -2.46
CA ALA A 47 10.93 -0.30 -2.23
C ALA A 47 12.14 -0.87 -1.46
N LEU A 48 11.92 -1.74 -0.47
CA LEU A 48 13.00 -2.45 0.23
C LEU A 48 13.81 -3.37 -0.69
N THR A 49 13.17 -4.11 -1.60
CA THR A 49 13.90 -4.98 -2.56
C THR A 49 14.73 -4.18 -3.57
N ARG A 50 14.36 -2.91 -3.81
CA ARG A 50 15.10 -1.97 -4.66
C ARG A 50 16.14 -1.12 -3.90
N ASP A 51 16.36 -1.39 -2.61
CA ASP A 51 17.22 -0.60 -1.70
C ASP A 51 16.75 0.87 -1.54
N GLU A 52 15.51 1.18 -1.89
CA GLU A 52 14.86 2.49 -1.73
C GLU A 52 14.31 2.65 -0.30
N LYS A 53 15.20 2.49 0.70
CA LYS A 53 14.84 2.46 2.13
C LYS A 53 14.03 3.66 2.60
N VAL A 54 14.33 4.87 2.10
CA VAL A 54 13.61 6.09 2.46
C VAL A 54 12.13 6.00 2.05
N LYS A 55 11.85 5.60 0.80
CA LYS A 55 10.46 5.43 0.34
C LYS A 55 9.75 4.30 1.06
N ALA A 56 10.45 3.21 1.36
CA ALA A 56 9.88 2.11 2.13
C ALA A 56 9.40 2.58 3.51
N LEU A 57 10.19 3.41 4.19
CA LEU A 57 9.81 4.02 5.46
C LEU A 57 8.60 4.93 5.31
N GLU A 58 8.57 5.81 4.30
CA GLU A 58 7.43 6.69 4.04
C GLU A 58 6.11 5.90 3.86
N TYR A 59 6.16 4.76 3.17
CA TYR A 59 4.97 3.91 3.01
C TYR A 59 4.55 3.23 4.33
N ILE A 60 5.50 2.79 5.15
CA ILE A 60 5.23 2.15 6.45
C ILE A 60 4.68 3.17 7.45
N GLU A 61 5.26 4.37 7.53
CA GLU A 61 4.78 5.44 8.41
C GLU A 61 3.34 5.83 8.09
N LYS A 62 2.96 5.82 6.80
CA LYS A 62 1.55 6.03 6.42
C LYS A 62 0.64 4.94 6.99
N THR A 63 1.08 3.68 7.06
CA THR A 63 0.27 2.61 7.65
C THR A 63 0.12 2.74 9.17
N GLU A 64 1.20 3.09 9.88
CA GLU A 64 1.18 3.23 11.34
C GLU A 64 0.31 4.41 11.79
N ASN A 65 0.36 5.53 11.06
CA ASN A 65 -0.50 6.68 11.33
C ASN A 65 -1.98 6.34 11.13
N LEU A 66 -2.32 5.48 10.17
CA LEU A 66 -3.70 5.06 9.93
C LEU A 66 -4.21 4.12 11.03
N ASP A 67 -3.37 3.22 11.53
CA ASP A 67 -3.74 2.35 12.66
C ASP A 67 -3.89 3.18 13.94
N SER A 68 -3.00 4.15 14.17
CA SER A 68 -3.08 5.06 15.32
C SER A 68 -4.31 5.97 15.24
N GLU A 69 -4.59 6.60 14.08
CA GLU A 69 -5.76 7.45 13.87
C GLU A 69 -7.07 6.65 13.94
N SER A 70 -7.09 5.43 13.39
CA SER A 70 -8.24 4.53 13.49
C SER A 70 -8.50 4.12 14.94
N MET A 71 -7.45 3.86 15.71
CA MET A 71 -7.55 3.51 17.13
C MET A 71 -7.98 4.71 17.97
N GLU A 72 -7.42 5.89 17.74
CA GLU A 72 -7.76 7.14 18.43
C GLU A 72 -9.22 7.55 18.16
N LEU A 73 -9.70 7.45 16.91
CA LEU A 73 -11.09 7.74 16.55
C LEU A 73 -12.11 6.80 17.21
N LEU A 74 -11.71 5.55 17.49
CA LEU A 74 -12.53 4.58 18.22
C LEU A 74 -12.61 4.91 19.72
N PHE A 75 -11.54 5.46 20.31
CA PHE A 75 -11.52 5.89 21.72
C PHE A 75 -12.27 7.21 21.96
N GLU A 76 -12.22 8.16 21.03
CA GLU A 76 -12.95 9.43 21.13
C GLU A 76 -14.48 9.27 20.96
N ARG A 77 -14.95 8.14 20.43
CA ARG A 77 -16.38 7.83 20.26
C ARG A 77 -16.99 6.95 21.36
N ALA A 78 -16.22 6.60 22.40
CA ALA A 78 -16.66 5.83 23.56
C ALA A 78 -16.98 6.73 24.76
#